data_AF-A0A8T3NI98-F1
#
_entry.id   AF-A0A8T3NI98-F1
#
_cell.length_a   1.000
_cell.length_b   1.000
_cell.length_c   1.000
_cell.angle_alpha   90.00
_cell.angle_beta   90.00
_cell.angle_gamma   90.00
#
_symmetry.space_group_name_H-M   'P 1'
#
loop_
_entity.id
_entity.type
_entity.pdbx_description
1 polymer ?
#
loop_
_entity_poly.entity_id
_entity_poly.type
_entity_poly.pdbx_seq_one_letter_code
_entity_poly.pdbx_strand_id
1 'polypeptide(L)' 'MKWGTGDAAARQRIGSLTREELERAGVTRELAEQWRDFYRAEMRRNQANPSAAGRADLMQRAVELLSGGQRI' A
#
# COMPACT_ATOMS: atom_id res chain seq x y z
N MET A 1 -0.95 3.14 11.69
CA MET A 1 -1.06 1.86 10.96
C MET A 1 0.35 1.32 10.70
N LYS A 2 0.70 0.11 11.16
CA LYS A 2 1.99 -0.52 10.82
C LYS A 2 1.78 -1.33 9.54
N TRP A 3 2.24 -0.80 8.40
CA TRP A 3 2.12 -1.40 7.06
C TRP A 3 2.99 -2.66 6.85
N GLY A 4 3.30 -3.40 7.92
CA GLY A 4 4.26 -4.50 7.93
C GLY A 4 5.71 -4.04 8.13
N THR A 5 6.42 -4.74 9.01
CA THR A 5 7.88 -4.66 9.17
C THR A 5 8.54 -5.55 8.10
N GLY A 6 8.65 -5.05 6.87
CA GLY A 6 9.35 -5.71 5.76
C GLY A 6 8.49 -6.04 4.53
N ASP A 7 9.15 -6.37 3.41
CA ASP A 7 8.53 -6.65 2.10
C ASP A 7 7.48 -7.77 2.15
N ALA A 8 7.85 -8.92 2.74
CA ALA A 8 6.99 -10.10 2.84
C ALA A 8 5.72 -9.83 3.68
N ALA A 9 5.85 -9.08 4.77
CA ALA A 9 4.72 -8.71 5.62
C ALA A 9 3.76 -7.74 4.90
N ALA A 10 4.30 -6.83 4.09
CA ALA A 10 3.50 -5.94 3.25
C ALA A 10 2.76 -6.73 2.16
N ARG A 11 3.42 -7.67 1.49
CA ARG A 11 2.80 -8.55 0.47
C ARG A 11 1.70 -9.44 1.03
N GLN A 12 1.89 -10.04 2.21
CA GLN A 12 0.85 -10.83 2.87
C GLN A 12 -0.39 -9.99 3.21
N ARG A 13 -0.20 -8.73 3.58
CA ARG A 13 -1.28 -7.77 3.85
C ARG A 13 -2.12 -7.43 2.61
N ILE A 14 -1.57 -7.54 1.40
CA ILE A 14 -2.30 -7.22 0.15
C ILE A 14 -3.56 -8.09 0.03
N GLY A 15 -3.47 -9.38 0.37
CA GLY A 15 -4.59 -10.33 0.22
C GLY A 15 -5.71 -10.15 1.22
N SER A 16 -5.44 -9.56 2.39
CA SER A 16 -6.44 -9.35 3.45
C SER A 16 -6.90 -7.89 3.60
N LEU A 17 -6.28 -6.96 2.88
CA LEU A 17 -6.63 -5.55 2.92
C LEU A 17 -8.04 -5.33 2.36
N THR A 18 -8.92 -4.70 3.14
CA THR A 18 -10.26 -4.32 2.68
C THR A 18 -10.46 -2.81 2.69
N ARG A 19 -11.47 -2.36 1.94
CA ARG A 19 -11.88 -0.95 1.91
C ARG A 19 -12.31 -0.45 3.29
N GLU A 20 -13.06 -1.25 4.03
CA GLU A 20 -13.59 -0.91 5.35
C GLU A 20 -12.46 -0.74 6.38
N GLU A 21 -11.39 -1.52 6.28
CA GLU A 21 -10.20 -1.32 7.13
C GLU A 21 -9.53 0.03 6.82
N LEU A 22 -9.34 0.34 5.54
CA LEU A 22 -8.72 1.59 5.09
C LEU A 22 -9.54 2.80 5.55
N GLU A 23 -10.85 2.77 5.35
CA GLU A 23 -11.76 3.85 5.76
C GLU A 23 -11.79 4.03 7.29
N ARG A 24 -11.90 2.93 8.07
CA ARG A 24 -11.86 3.00 9.54
C ARG A 24 -10.57 3.58 10.08
N ALA A 25 -9.48 3.39 9.34
CA ALA A 25 -8.18 3.93 9.71
C ALA A 25 -7.90 5.33 9.13
N GLY A 26 -8.88 5.95 8.47
CA GLY A 26 -8.76 7.30 7.91
C GLY A 26 -7.84 7.37 6.68
N VAL A 27 -7.60 6.25 5.99
CA VAL A 27 -6.79 6.24 4.78
C VAL A 27 -7.67 6.65 3.60
N THR A 28 -7.32 7.78 2.99
CA THR A 28 -7.96 8.28 1.77
C THR A 28 -7.22 7.76 0.54
N ARG A 29 -7.89 7.78 -0.63
CA ARG A 29 -7.27 7.44 -1.92
C ARG A 29 -6.02 8.28 -2.16
N GLU A 30 -6.13 9.58 -1.93
CA GLU A 30 -5.04 10.53 -2.12
C GLU A 30 -3.83 10.22 -1.23
N LEU A 31 -4.07 9.84 0.04
CA LEU A 31 -3.00 9.43 0.94
C LEU A 31 -2.32 8.15 0.45
N ALA A 32 -3.10 7.16 -0.01
CA ALA A 32 -2.57 5.93 -0.58
C ALA A 32 -1.75 6.20 -1.86
N GLU A 33 -2.18 7.12 -2.72
CA GLU A 33 -1.43 7.55 -3.92
C GLU A 33 -0.09 8.19 -3.55
N GLN A 34 -0.09 9.12 -2.59
CA GLN A 34 1.13 9.78 -2.11
C GLN A 34 2.15 8.76 -1.57
N TRP A 35 1.70 7.82 -0.74
CA TRP A 35 2.59 6.77 -0.21
C TRP A 35 3.08 5.80 -1.28
N ARG A 36 2.23 5.43 -2.24
CA ARG A 36 2.64 4.60 -3.39
C ARG A 36 3.78 5.27 -4.14
N ASP A 37 3.61 6.54 -4.47
CA ASP A 37 4.56 7.28 -5.30
C ASP A 37 5.86 7.56 -4.53
N PHE A 38 5.76 7.80 -3.22
CA PHE A 38 6.92 7.84 -2.33
C PHE A 38 7.73 6.53 -2.38
N TYR A 39 7.09 5.36 -2.21
CA TYR A 39 7.81 4.08 -2.23
C TYR A 39 8.38 3.75 -3.62
N ARG A 40 7.68 4.11 -4.70
CA ARG A 40 8.23 3.99 -6.07
C ARG A 40 9.46 4.88 -6.28
N ALA A 41 9.46 6.09 -5.72
CA ALA A 41 10.63 6.95 -5.74
C ALA A 41 11.77 6.38 -4.89
N GLU A 42 11.45 5.82 -3.72
CA GLU A 42 12.41 5.18 -2.81
C GLU A 42 13.10 3.97 -3.45
N MET A 43 12.37 3.16 -4.23
CA MET A 43 12.98 2.05 -5.00
C MET A 43 14.09 2.52 -5.94
N ARG A 44 13.97 3.72 -6.52
CA ARG A 44 15.00 4.30 -7.40
C ARG A 44 16.15 4.91 -6.62
N ARG A 45 15.87 5.55 -5.47
CA ARG A 45 16.86 6.23 -4.63
C ARG A 45 17.68 5.27 -3.77
N ASN A 46 17.07 4.18 -3.34
CA ASN A 46 17.64 3.22 -2.42
C ASN A 46 17.30 1.80 -2.86
N GLN A 47 18.05 1.30 -3.85
CA GLN A 47 17.91 -0.07 -4.36
C GLN A 47 18.19 -1.14 -3.28
N ALA A 48 18.86 -0.77 -2.18
CA ALA A 48 19.12 -1.64 -1.05
C ALA A 48 17.94 -1.71 -0.04
N ASN A 49 16.82 -1.02 -0.29
CA ASN A 49 15.61 -1.14 0.52
C ASN A 49 14.65 -2.19 -0.08
N PRO A 50 14.75 -3.47 0.32
CA PRO A 50 13.92 -4.53 -0.25
C PRO A 50 12.43 -4.33 0.07
N SER A 51 12.09 -3.53 1.09
CA SER A 51 10.71 -3.31 1.54
C SER A 51 9.94 -2.27 0.74
N ALA A 52 10.62 -1.46 -0.06
CA ALA A 52 9.97 -0.39 -0.82
C ALA A 52 9.01 -0.94 -1.89
N ALA A 53 9.38 -2.05 -2.55
CA ALA A 53 8.55 -2.68 -3.57
C ALA A 53 7.21 -3.20 -3.01
N GLY A 54 7.24 -4.07 -1.99
CA GLY A 54 6.01 -4.60 -1.40
C GLY A 54 5.13 -3.53 -0.75
N ARG A 55 5.72 -2.43 -0.25
CA ARG A 55 4.95 -1.29 0.27
C ARG A 55 4.31 -0.48 -0.86
N ALA A 56 4.99 -0.29 -1.99
CA ALA A 56 4.40 0.33 -3.17
C ALA A 56 3.20 -0.50 -3.69
N ASP A 57 3.34 -1.83 -3.74
CA ASP A 57 2.28 -2.74 -4.15
C ASP A 57 1.08 -2.69 -3.18
N LEU A 58 1.35 -2.65 -1.87
CA LEU A 58 0.29 -2.51 -0.85
C LEU A 58 -0.48 -1.19 -0.99
N MET A 59 0.21 -0.08 -1.23
CA MET A 59 -0.43 1.21 -1.45
C MET A 59 -1.23 1.22 -2.76
N GLN A 60 -0.72 0.59 -3.82
CA GLN A 60 -1.45 0.44 -5.08
C GLN A 60 -2.77 -0.33 -4.86
N ARG A 61 -2.76 -1.42 -4.09
CA ARG A 61 -3.99 -2.15 -3.73
C ARG A 61 -4.96 -1.27 -2.92
N ALA A 62 -4.44 -0.45 -2.01
CA ALA A 62 -5.27 0.50 -1.25
C ALA A 62 -5.96 1.51 -2.18
N VAL A 63 -5.24 2.04 -3.17
CA VAL A 63 -5.81 2.95 -4.19
C VAL A 63 -6.95 2.27 -4.95
N GLU A 64 -6.77 1.03 -5.39
CA GLU A 64 -7.79 0.28 -6.12
C GLU A 64 -9.06 0.09 -5.29
N LEU A 65 -8.91 -0.37 -4.04
CA LEU A 65 -10.03 -0.56 -3.11
C LEU A 65 -10.78 0.75 -2.84
N LEU A 66 -10.05 1.85 -2.66
CA LEU A 66 -10.62 3.17 -2.38
C LEU A 66 -11.21 3.86 -3.63
N SER A 67 -10.86 3.40 -4.84
CA SER A 67 -11.38 3.93 -6.11
C SER A 67 -12.65 3.21 -6.58
N GLY A 68 -13.22 2.32 -5.77
CA GLY A 68 -14.41 1.53 -6.13
C GLY A 68 -14.10 0.17 -6.74
N GLY A 69 -12.86 -0.32 -6.62
CA GLY A 69 -12.42 -1.62 -7.10
C GLY A 69 -13.05 -2.77 -6.31
N GLN A 70 -14.04 -3.39 -6.95
CA GLN A 70 -14.62 -4.72 -6.69
C GLN A 70 -15.88 -4.76 -5.81
N ARG A 71 -17.02 -4.43 -6.45
CA ARG A 71 -18.21 -5.30 -6.37
C ARG A 71 -17.87 -6.60 -7.09
N ILE A 72 -17.77 -7.71 -6.35
CA ILE A 72 -18.08 -9.05 -6.86
C ILE A 72 -19.35 -9.49 -6.17
#